data_AF-A0A960I8Q3-F1
#
_entry.id   AF-A0A960I8Q3-F1
#
_cell.length_a   1.000
_cell.length_b   1.000
_cell.length_c   1.000
_cell.angle_alpha   90.00
_cell.angle_beta   90.00
_cell.angle_gamma   90.00
#
_symmetry.space_group_name_H-M   'P 1'
#
loop_
_entity.id
_entity.type
_entity.pdbx_description
1 polymer ?
#
loop_
_entity_poly.entity_id
_entity_poly.type
_entity_poly.pdbx_seq_one_letter_code
_entity_poly.pdbx_strand_id
1 'polypeptide(L)'
;VDGQNLVYTSLDSGATWSVADLSGLLAQQASGGSVWSYGAEVGPLGIGVIIGTDDGAGGFEYALAFSPDGTTWTVTDQAQLEAAAGVEVASIDWILVGEDQVVVNGTVSAERNADGNLPLFVVAGVPST
;
A
#
# COMPACT_ATOMS: atom_id res chain seq x y z
N VAL A 1 -9.30 -8.86 0.56
CA VAL A 1 -9.87 -7.82 -0.31
C VAL A 1 -10.66 -8.51 -1.41
N ASP A 2 -11.88 -8.09 -1.69
CA ASP A 2 -12.86 -8.87 -2.47
C ASP A 2 -13.02 -8.43 -3.94
N GLY A 3 -12.06 -7.68 -4.49
CA GLY A 3 -12.16 -7.14 -5.86
C GLY A 3 -13.15 -5.98 -5.99
N GLN A 4 -13.85 -5.59 -4.92
CA GLN A 4 -14.64 -4.36 -4.82
C GLN A 4 -13.97 -3.31 -3.94
N ASN A 5 -12.67 -3.47 -3.66
CA ASN A 5 -11.88 -2.59 -2.80
C ASN A 5 -12.39 -2.47 -1.36
N LEU A 6 -13.10 -3.50 -0.88
CA LEU A 6 -13.57 -3.58 0.50
C LEU A 6 -12.55 -4.30 1.38
N VAL A 7 -12.19 -3.68 2.50
CA VAL A 7 -11.38 -4.30 3.55
C VAL A 7 -12.29 -4.68 4.71
N TYR A 8 -12.33 -5.98 4.99
CA TYR A 8 -13.03 -6.56 6.12
C TYR A 8 -12.05 -6.74 7.26
N THR A 9 -12.30 -6.09 8.38
CA THR A 9 -11.41 -6.09 9.53
C THR A 9 -12.17 -6.61 10.74
N SER A 10 -11.48 -7.39 11.57
CA SER A 10 -12.02 -7.86 12.84
C SER A 10 -10.91 -7.82 13.89
N LEU A 11 -11.10 -6.99 14.91
CA LEU A 11 -10.14 -6.81 16.00
C LEU A 11 -10.41 -7.75 17.18
N ASP A 12 -11.53 -8.50 17.14
CA ASP A 12 -12.01 -9.36 18.22
C ASP A 12 -12.09 -10.84 17.80
N SER A 13 -11.15 -11.26 16.95
CA SER A 13 -11.04 -12.65 16.46
C SER A 13 -12.28 -13.14 15.71
N GLY A 14 -12.95 -12.24 14.98
CA GLY A 14 -14.08 -12.55 14.09
C GLY A 14 -15.46 -12.38 14.73
N ALA A 15 -15.56 -11.88 15.97
CA ALA A 15 -16.84 -11.70 16.64
C ALA A 15 -17.62 -10.48 16.10
N THR A 16 -16.92 -9.42 15.72
CA THR A 16 -17.45 -8.27 15.00
C THR A 16 -16.59 -7.97 13.77
N TRP A 17 -17.24 -7.51 12.72
CA TRP A 17 -16.60 -7.15 11.47
C TRP A 17 -16.90 -5.70 11.14
N SER A 18 -15.84 -4.96 10.82
CA SER A 18 -15.92 -3.64 10.20
C SER A 18 -15.60 -3.78 8.71
N VAL A 19 -16.28 -2.97 7.89
CA VAL A 19 -16.05 -2.92 6.46
C VAL A 19 -15.64 -1.51 6.11
N ALA A 20 -14.44 -1.36 5.56
CA ALA A 20 -13.97 -0.11 4.99
C ALA A 20 -14.05 -0.19 3.47
N ASP A 21 -14.74 0.78 2.86
CA ASP A 21 -14.71 0.99 1.41
C ASP A 21 -13.56 1.92 1.06
N LEU A 22 -12.52 1.36 0.42
CA LEU A 22 -11.37 2.14 0.00
C LEU A 22 -11.60 2.86 -1.33
N SER A 23 -12.71 2.62 -2.04
CA SER A 23 -12.94 3.14 -3.40
C SER A 23 -12.77 4.65 -3.52
N GLY A 24 -13.17 5.43 -2.50
CA GLY A 24 -12.99 6.89 -2.49
C GLY A 24 -11.55 7.36 -2.31
N LEU A 25 -10.73 6.59 -1.59
CA LEU A 25 -9.29 6.83 -1.43
C LEU A 25 -8.52 6.39 -2.69
N LEU A 26 -8.94 5.27 -3.27
CA LEU A 26 -8.41 4.70 -4.49
C LEU A 26 -8.70 5.56 -5.72
N ALA A 27 -9.90 6.12 -5.83
CA ALA A 27 -10.26 7.03 -6.92
C ALA A 27 -9.44 8.33 -6.91
N GLN A 28 -8.91 8.75 -5.75
CA GLN A 28 -7.99 9.89 -5.67
C GLN A 28 -6.59 9.56 -6.20
N GLN A 29 -6.22 8.27 -6.27
CA GLN A 29 -4.97 7.82 -6.88
C GLN A 29 -5.10 7.60 -8.39
N ALA A 30 -6.30 7.32 -8.90
CA ALA A 30 -6.49 7.02 -10.31
C ALA A 30 -6.33 8.28 -11.19
N SER A 31 -5.22 8.37 -11.91
CA SER A 31 -5.00 9.35 -12.98
C SER A 31 -5.81 9.06 -14.26
N GLY A 32 -6.80 8.17 -14.21
CA GLY A 32 -7.74 7.92 -15.30
C GLY A 32 -8.04 6.45 -15.61
N GLY A 33 -7.31 5.50 -15.02
CA GLY A 33 -7.52 4.07 -15.26
C GLY A 33 -8.11 3.28 -14.07
N SER A 34 -7.88 1.97 -14.08
CA SER A 34 -8.46 1.04 -13.11
C SER A 34 -7.65 1.03 -11.82
N VAL A 35 -8.31 0.81 -10.68
CA VAL A 35 -7.65 0.62 -9.39
C VAL A 35 -7.91 -0.79 -8.89
N TRP A 36 -6.86 -1.43 -8.36
CA TRP A 36 -6.95 -2.73 -7.70
C TRP A 36 -6.09 -2.77 -6.44
N SER A 37 -6.35 -3.77 -5.62
CA SER A 37 -5.55 -4.11 -4.44
C SER A 37 -5.15 -5.58 -4.53
N TYR A 38 -3.90 -5.89 -4.16
CA TYR A 38 -3.34 -7.23 -4.42
C TYR A 38 -2.43 -7.77 -3.31
N GLY A 39 -2.17 -7.00 -2.25
CA GLY A 39 -1.47 -7.47 -1.06
C GLY A 39 -1.99 -6.77 0.19
N ALA A 40 -2.06 -7.48 1.31
CA ALA A 40 -2.46 -6.91 2.59
C ALA A 40 -1.76 -7.66 3.72
N GLU A 41 -1.42 -6.93 4.78
CA GLU A 41 -0.84 -7.49 6.00
C GLU A 41 -1.54 -6.87 7.21
N VAL A 42 -1.80 -7.71 8.22
CA VAL A 42 -2.23 -7.26 9.54
C VAL A 42 -1.07 -7.48 10.49
N GLY A 43 -0.65 -6.40 11.14
CA GLY A 43 0.46 -6.44 12.09
C GLY A 43 0.20 -5.58 13.33
N PRO A 44 1.18 -5.47 14.23
CA PRO A 44 1.01 -4.81 15.51
C PRO A 44 0.62 -3.32 15.42
N LEU A 45 1.06 -2.63 14.36
CA LEU A 45 0.67 -1.24 14.10
C LEU A 45 -0.71 -1.06 13.45
N GLY A 46 -1.31 -2.12 12.92
CA GLY A 46 -2.59 -2.06 12.22
C GLY A 46 -2.59 -2.85 10.92
N ILE A 47 -3.17 -2.25 9.88
CA ILE A 47 -3.49 -2.93 8.62
C ILE A 47 -2.90 -2.12 7.48
N GLY A 48 -2.12 -2.80 6.63
CA GLY A 48 -1.58 -2.22 5.41
C GLY A 48 -2.11 -2.96 4.19
N VAL A 49 -2.38 -2.22 3.12
CA VAL A 49 -2.91 -2.73 1.85
C VAL A 49 -2.15 -2.09 0.70
N ILE A 50 -1.64 -2.92 -0.20
CA ILE A 50 -0.99 -2.49 -1.44
C ILE A 50 -2.06 -2.22 -2.49
N ILE A 51 -1.90 -1.08 -3.16
CA ILE A 51 -2.77 -0.57 -4.21
C ILE A 51 -1.97 -0.47 -5.50
N GLY A 52 -2.59 -0.88 -6.61
CA GLY A 52 -2.09 -0.63 -7.96
C GLY A 52 -3.13 0.14 -8.77
N THR A 53 -2.64 1.06 -9.61
CA THR A 53 -3.41 1.85 -10.57
C THR A 53 -2.84 1.65 -11.96
N ASP A 54 -3.70 1.53 -12.97
CA ASP A 54 -3.32 1.68 -14.38
C ASP A 54 -3.53 3.15 -14.73
N ASP A 55 -2.55 3.80 -15.35
CA ASP A 55 -2.67 5.20 -15.81
C ASP A 55 -3.50 5.31 -17.12
N GLY A 56 -3.90 4.18 -17.70
CA GLY A 56 -4.63 4.08 -18.96
C GLY A 56 -3.75 4.29 -20.20
N ALA A 57 -2.48 4.64 -20.02
CA ALA A 57 -1.45 4.79 -21.05
C ALA A 57 -0.46 3.61 -21.07
N GLY A 58 -0.71 2.58 -20.25
CA GLY A 58 0.12 1.37 -20.14
C GLY A 58 1.18 1.43 -19.05
N GLY A 59 1.15 2.46 -18.19
CA GLY A 59 1.93 2.58 -16.98
C GLY A 59 1.17 2.07 -15.75
N PHE A 60 1.92 1.64 -14.74
CA PHE A 60 1.39 1.22 -13.45
C PHE A 60 1.87 2.18 -12.37
N GLU A 61 0.92 2.65 -11.56
CA GLU A 61 1.20 3.44 -10.37
C GLU A 61 0.93 2.61 -9.11
N TYR A 62 1.72 2.81 -8.07
CA TYR A 62 1.61 2.06 -6.82
C TYR A 62 1.40 2.97 -5.62
N ALA A 63 0.53 2.52 -4.71
CA ALA A 63 0.26 3.24 -3.47
C ALA A 63 0.11 2.25 -2.30
N LEU A 64 0.24 2.80 -1.09
CA LEU A 64 0.03 2.07 0.16
C LEU A 64 -1.14 2.69 0.92
N ALA A 65 -2.17 1.90 1.21
CA ALA A 65 -3.21 2.26 2.17
C ALA A 65 -2.87 1.69 3.55
N PHE A 66 -2.93 2.52 4.59
CA PHE A 66 -2.65 2.11 5.95
C PHE A 66 -3.75 2.57 6.91
N SER A 67 -4.07 1.72 7.89
CA SER A 67 -5.01 2.03 8.96
C SER A 67 -4.54 1.43 10.28
N PRO A 68 -4.30 2.25 11.33
CA PRO A 68 -3.93 1.75 12.64
C PRO A 68 -5.10 1.12 13.41
N ASP A 69 -6.33 1.54 13.12
CA ASP A 69 -7.55 1.15 13.85
C ASP A 69 -8.52 0.32 12.99
N GLY A 70 -8.20 0.08 11.72
CA GLY A 70 -9.04 -0.62 10.74
C GLY A 70 -10.23 0.19 10.22
N THR A 71 -10.34 1.47 10.58
CA THR A 71 -11.47 2.35 10.23
C THR A 71 -11.05 3.65 9.55
N THR A 72 -9.95 4.26 9.99
CA THR A 72 -9.37 5.48 9.43
C THR A 72 -8.20 5.10 8.54
N TRP A 73 -8.26 5.49 7.27
CA TRP A 73 -7.29 5.08 6.27
C TRP A 73 -6.53 6.28 5.70
N THR A 74 -5.21 6.15 5.60
CA THR A 74 -4.33 7.07 4.88
C THR A 74 -3.77 6.38 3.64
N VAL A 75 -3.47 7.17 2.61
CA VAL A 75 -2.81 6.66 1.39
C VAL A 75 -1.47 7.36 1.23
N THR A 76 -0.43 6.57 0.99
CA THR A 76 0.88 7.03 0.53
C THR A 76 0.99 6.73 -0.96
N ASP A 77 1.04 7.78 -1.78
CA ASP A 77 1.10 7.66 -3.25
C ASP A 77 2.50 7.29 -3.76
N GLN A 78 2.61 6.98 -5.06
CA GLN A 78 3.89 6.58 -5.66
C GLN A 78 4.98 7.62 -5.46
N ALA A 79 4.68 8.91 -5.63
CA ALA A 79 5.68 9.97 -5.48
C ALA A 79 6.23 10.03 -4.04
N GLN A 80 5.36 9.81 -3.05
CA GLN A 80 5.77 9.72 -1.64
C GLN A 80 6.58 8.45 -1.36
N LEU A 81 6.20 7.31 -1.96
CA LEU A 81 6.98 6.07 -1.86
C LEU A 81 8.37 6.24 -2.48
N GLU A 82 8.47 6.84 -3.65
CA GLU A 82 9.73 7.14 -4.35
C GLU A 82 10.59 8.13 -3.57
N ALA A 83 9.99 9.14 -2.94
CA ALA A 83 10.69 10.08 -2.08
C ALA A 83 11.26 9.39 -0.83
N ALA A 84 10.52 8.46 -0.23
CA ALA A 84 10.99 7.65 0.89
C ALA A 84 12.07 6.64 0.47
N ALA A 85 11.93 6.07 -0.73
CA ALA A 85 12.85 5.12 -1.33
C ALA A 85 14.15 5.76 -1.85
N GLY A 86 14.09 7.03 -2.26
CA GLY A 86 15.17 7.72 -2.98
C GLY A 86 15.36 7.22 -4.42
N VAL A 87 14.41 6.46 -4.96
CA VAL A 87 14.48 5.81 -6.28
C VAL A 87 13.07 5.55 -6.81
N GLU A 88 12.92 5.51 -8.13
CA GLU A 88 11.66 5.19 -8.83
C GLU A 88 11.20 3.76 -8.51
N VAL A 89 9.93 3.63 -8.12
CA VAL A 89 9.32 2.34 -7.75
C VAL A 89 8.70 1.72 -9.01
N ALA A 90 9.12 0.50 -9.36
CA ALA A 90 8.60 -0.23 -10.53
C ALA A 90 7.57 -1.31 -10.16
N SER A 91 7.63 -1.86 -8.95
CA SER A 91 6.57 -2.72 -8.41
C SER A 91 6.62 -2.72 -6.88
N ILE A 92 5.53 -3.15 -6.26
CA ILE A 92 5.51 -3.58 -4.85
C ILE A 92 5.13 -5.06 -4.85
N ASP A 93 5.90 -5.89 -4.15
CA ASP A 93 5.70 -7.35 -4.13
C ASP A 93 5.00 -7.77 -2.83
N TRP A 94 5.45 -7.24 -1.69
CA TRP A 94 4.86 -7.55 -0.39
C TRP A 94 5.00 -6.41 0.61
N ILE A 95 4.21 -6.50 1.68
CA ILE A 95 4.13 -5.55 2.78
C ILE A 95 4.27 -6.28 4.11
N LEU A 96 4.95 -5.65 5.06
CA LEU A 96 5.03 -6.06 6.45
C LEU A 96 4.63 -4.88 7.35
N VAL A 97 3.64 -5.08 8.21
CA VAL A 97 3.24 -4.10 9.23
C VAL A 97 3.93 -4.51 10.54
N GLY A 98 5.00 -3.80 10.90
CA GLY A 98 5.80 -4.07 12.09
C GLY A 98 5.24 -3.45 13.37
N GLU A 99 6.07 -3.40 14.42
CA GLU A 99 5.74 -2.75 15.70
C GLU A 99 5.88 -1.23 15.67
N ASP A 100 6.77 -0.70 14.83
CA ASP A 100 7.17 0.70 14.76
C ASP A 100 7.25 1.26 13.33
N GLN A 101 7.13 0.40 12.33
CA GLN A 101 7.23 0.77 10.92
C GLN A 101 6.35 -0.10 10.01
N VAL A 102 5.99 0.45 8.86
CA VAL A 102 5.46 -0.31 7.72
C VAL A 102 6.57 -0.46 6.69
N VAL A 103 6.85 -1.69 6.32
CA VAL A 103 7.90 -2.02 5.35
C VAL A 103 7.24 -2.54 4.09
N VAL A 104 7.64 -2.00 2.96
CA VAL A 104 7.24 -2.49 1.64
C VAL A 104 8.48 -2.97 0.90
N ASN A 105 8.33 -4.08 0.21
CA ASN A 105 9.37 -4.61 -0.66
C ASN A 105 8.84 -4.61 -2.08
N GLY A 106 9.70 -4.34 -3.03
CA GLY A 106 9.31 -4.33 -4.42
C GLY A 106 10.50 -4.21 -5.34
N THR A 107 10.22 -4.02 -6.62
CA THR A 107 11.24 -3.71 -7.62
C THR A 107 11.32 -2.21 -7.84
N VAL A 108 12.52 -1.75 -8.18
CA VAL A 108 12.73 -0.42 -8.75
C VAL A 108 13.02 -0.54 -10.21
N SER A 109 12.75 0.52 -10.96
CA SER A 109 13.01 0.52 -12.40
C SER A 109 14.50 0.21 -12.65
N ALA A 110 14.75 -0.80 -13.47
CA ALA A 110 16.05 -1.45 -13.63
C ALA A 110 17.09 -0.62 -14.42
N GLU A 111 16.87 0.67 -14.68
CA GLU A 111 18.01 1.54 -15.05
C GLU A 111 19.02 1.70 -13.89
N ARG A 112 18.72 1.23 -12.66
CA ARG A 112 19.60 1.43 -11.48
C ARG A 112 19.81 0.30 -10.47
N ASN A 113 19.36 -0.95 -10.69
CA ASN A 113 19.81 -2.07 -9.84
C ASN A 113 20.80 -2.97 -10.60
N ALA A 114 22.07 -2.53 -10.63
CA ALA A 114 23.18 -3.29 -11.21
C ALA A 114 23.41 -4.66 -10.53
N ASP A 115 22.86 -4.85 -9.31
CA ASP A 115 23.13 -6.02 -8.46
C ASP A 115 21.97 -7.03 -8.39
N GLY A 116 20.85 -6.80 -9.11
CA GLY A 116 19.73 -7.74 -9.17
C GLY A 116 18.96 -7.99 -7.86
N ASN A 117 19.23 -7.22 -6.81
CA ASN A 117 18.52 -7.31 -5.54
C ASN A 117 17.20 -6.54 -5.56
N LEU A 118 16.17 -7.07 -4.89
CA LEU A 118 14.94 -6.35 -4.57
C LEU A 118 15.23 -5.33 -3.47
N PRO A 119 15.07 -4.02 -3.72
CA PRO A 119 15.25 -3.03 -2.68
C PRO A 119 14.10 -3.12 -1.67
N LEU A 120 14.48 -3.03 -0.40
CA LEU A 120 13.55 -2.92 0.72
C LEU A 120 13.35 -1.44 1.02
N PHE A 121 12.11 -0.98 1.01
CA PHE A 121 11.76 0.39 1.38
C PHE A 121 11.02 0.38 2.69
N VAL A 122 11.52 1.17 3.62
CA VAL A 122 10.79 1.46 4.85
C VAL A 122 9.95 2.69 4.58
N VAL A 123 8.64 2.50 4.47
CA VAL A 123 7.69 3.62 4.49
C VAL A 123 7.42 3.90 5.96
N ALA A 124 8.38 4.55 6.60
CA ALA A 124 8.26 4.96 7.98
C ALA A 124 7.29 6.14 8.07
N GLY A 125 6.23 5.95 8.84
CA GLY A 125 5.34 7.02 9.25
C GLY A 125 4.31 6.49 10.22
N VAL A 126 4.72 6.28 11.49
CA VAL A 126 3.77 6.29 12.61
C VAL A 126 2.91 7.55 12.41
N PRO A 127 1.57 7.45 12.26
CA PRO A 127 0.74 8.63 12.35
C PRO A 127 0.98 9.19 13.75
N SER A 128 1.62 10.35 13.86
CA SER A 128 1.68 11.06 15.13
C SER A 128 0.23 11.28 15.57
N THR A 129 -0.10 10.69 16.71
CA THR A 129 -1.36 10.88 17.45
C THR A 129 -1.82 12.32 17.48
#